data_AF-A0A8T5LDC5-F1
#
_entry.id   AF-A0A8T5LDC5-F1
#
_cell.length_a   1.000
_cell.length_b   1.000
_cell.length_c   1.000
_cell.angle_alpha   90.00
_cell.angle_beta   90.00
_cell.angle_gamma   90.00
#
_symmetry.space_group_name_H-M   'P 1'
#
loop_
_entity.id
_entity.type
_entity.pdbx_description
1 polymer ?
#
loop_
_entity_poly.entity_id
_entity_poly.type
_entity_poly.pdbx_seq_one_letter_code
_entity_poly.pdbx_strand_id
1 'polypeptide(L)'
;MKIIGICGPSNSGKSTLCEELEKKYNIARIELDHYLKNIEEIPMLGDYHNWELPENHKFEDLIKNIKDLKEGKTIIHPIYDFKKGKVKGYREI
;
A
#
# COMPACT_ATOMS: atom_id res chain seq x y z
N MET A 1 -2.94 19.45 1.68
CA MET A 1 -2.92 18.25 2.56
C MET A 1 -1.48 17.93 2.98
N LYS A 2 -1.26 17.35 4.17
CA LYS A 2 0.06 16.87 4.61
C LYS A 2 0.14 15.34 4.44
N ILE A 3 1.27 14.84 3.97
CA ILE A 3 1.52 13.40 3.79
C ILE A 3 2.78 13.05 4.59
N ILE A 4 2.71 11.98 5.36
CA ILE A 4 3.80 11.49 6.22
C ILE A 4 4.13 10.07 5.76
N GLY A 5 5.39 9.83 5.39
CA GLY A 5 5.88 8.50 5.06
C GLY A 5 6.40 7.78 6.31
N ILE A 6 5.95 6.54 6.53
CA ILE A 6 6.42 5.67 7.61
C ILE A 6 7.12 4.46 6.96
N CYS A 7 8.44 4.41 7.07
CA CYS A 7 9.28 3.40 6.43
C CYS A 7 10.08 2.60 7.46
N GLY A 8 10.44 1.37 7.12
CA GLY A 8 11.19 0.46 8.00
C GLY A 8 11.00 -1.01 7.63
N PRO A 9 11.84 -1.92 8.14
CA PRO A 9 11.79 -3.34 7.80
C PRO A 9 10.50 -4.00 8.27
N SER A 10 10.17 -5.17 7.72
CA SER A 10 9.04 -5.96 8.22
C SER A 10 9.15 -6.23 9.73
N ASN A 11 8.02 -6.36 10.41
CA ASN A 11 7.91 -6.56 11.86
C ASN A 11 8.48 -5.44 12.76
N SER A 12 8.85 -4.27 12.22
CA SER A 12 9.36 -3.16 13.03
C SER A 12 8.29 -2.33 13.77
N GLY A 13 7.02 -2.73 13.73
CA GLY A 13 5.90 -2.03 14.39
C GLY A 13 5.25 -0.89 13.60
N LYS A 14 5.54 -0.74 12.29
CA LYS A 14 4.93 0.32 11.44
C LYS A 14 3.41 0.29 11.46
N SER A 15 2.81 -0.90 11.26
CA SER A 15 1.36 -1.05 11.24
C SER A 15 0.72 -0.68 12.57
N THR A 16 1.35 -1.08 13.68
CA THR A 16 0.93 -0.72 15.03
C THR A 16 1.00 0.79 15.25
N LEU A 17 2.09 1.45 14.81
CA LEU A 17 2.21 2.90 14.88
C LEU A 17 1.12 3.60 14.06
N CYS A 18 0.87 3.16 12.83
CA CYS A 18 -0.19 3.71 11.98
C CYS A 18 -1.58 3.55 12.64
N GLU A 19 -1.89 2.38 13.19
CA GLU A 19 -3.18 2.13 13.87
C GLU A 19 -3.39 3.06 15.07
N GLU A 20 -2.36 3.29 15.88
CA GLU A 20 -2.44 4.22 17.01
C GLU A 20 -2.60 5.68 16.55
N LEU A 21 -1.97 6.05 15.43
CA LEU A 21 -2.15 7.38 14.82
C LEU A 21 -3.57 7.57 14.27
N GLU A 22 -4.15 6.55 13.62
CA GLU A 22 -5.52 6.55 13.10
C GLU A 22 -6.56 6.66 14.21
N LYS A 23 -6.33 6.04 15.38
CA LYS A 23 -7.22 6.17 16.55
C LYS A 23 -7.17 7.57 17.16
N LYS A 24 -6.00 8.22 17.14
CA LYS A 24 -5.76 9.50 17.82
C LYS A 24 -6.09 10.71 16.95
N TYR A 25 -5.96 10.59 15.64
CA TYR A 25 -6.11 11.67 14.69
C TYR A 25 -7.06 11.27 13.56
N ASN A 26 -7.80 12.24 13.02
CA ASN A 26 -8.61 12.02 11.83
C ASN A 26 -7.72 12.01 10.57
N ILE A 27 -7.08 10.87 10.32
CA ILE A 27 -6.15 10.65 9.19
C ILE A 27 -6.58 9.43 8.39
N ALA A 28 -6.20 9.40 7.11
CA ALA A 28 -6.31 8.22 6.27
C ALA A 28 -4.94 7.54 6.11
N ARG A 29 -4.94 6.21 6.07
CA ARG A 29 -3.75 5.39 5.84
C ARG A 29 -3.71 4.87 4.41
N ILE A 30 -2.53 4.97 3.80
CA ILE A 30 -2.19 4.35 2.52
C ILE A 30 -1.06 3.38 2.79
N GLU A 31 -1.23 2.14 2.33
CA GLU A 31 -0.26 1.06 2.52
C GLU A 31 0.33 0.69 1.17
N LEU A 32 1.66 0.67 1.08
CA LEU A 32 2.36 0.31 -0.15
C LEU A 32 1.98 -1.11 -0.62
N ASP A 33 1.79 -2.03 0.31
CA ASP A 33 1.44 -3.42 0.05
C ASP A 33 0.09 -3.57 -0.70
N HIS A 34 -0.79 -2.56 -0.62
CA HIS A 34 -2.03 -2.55 -1.40
C HIS A 34 -1.83 -2.26 -2.88
N TYR A 35 -0.65 -1.78 -3.27
CA TYR A 35 -0.23 -1.54 -4.64
C TYR A 35 0.61 -2.68 -5.19
N LEU A 36 0.61 -3.88 -4.59
CA LEU A 36 1.26 -5.04 -5.18
C LEU A 36 0.61 -5.44 -6.52
N LYS A 37 1.42 -5.96 -7.43
CA LYS A 37 0.96 -6.72 -8.59
C LYS A 37 0.29 -8.01 -8.15
N ASN A 38 -0.50 -8.62 -9.03
CA ASN A 38 -1.09 -9.92 -8.68
C ASN A 38 0.03 -10.97 -8.57
N ILE A 39 -0.20 -12.01 -7.77
CA ILE A 39 0.79 -13.04 -7.46
C ILE A 39 1.29 -13.76 -8.72
N GLU A 40 0.46 -13.86 -9.76
CA GLU A 40 0.83 -14.45 -11.05
C GLU A 40 1.86 -13.61 -11.82
N GLU A 41 1.97 -12.32 -11.51
CA GLU A 41 2.95 -11.39 -12.10
C GLU A 41 4.24 -11.29 -11.28
N ILE A 42 4.27 -11.87 -10.07
CA ILE A 42 5.39 -11.75 -9.15
C ILE A 42 6.32 -12.94 -9.32
N PRO A 43 7.60 -12.73 -9.67
CA PRO A 43 8.54 -13.80 -9.92
C PRO A 43 8.75 -14.67 -8.69
N MET A 44 8.88 -15.98 -8.93
CA MET A 44 9.34 -16.91 -7.92
C MET A 44 10.86 -16.79 -7.74
N LEU A 45 11.31 -16.84 -6.50
CA LEU A 45 12.69 -16.95 -6.09
C LEU A 45 12.82 -18.26 -5.28
N GLY A 46 13.19 -19.34 -5.97
CA GLY A 46 13.10 -20.69 -5.38
C GLY A 46 11.64 -21.08 -5.14
N ASP A 47 11.29 -21.38 -3.89
CA ASP A 47 9.96 -21.86 -3.50
C ASP A 47 9.01 -20.76 -3.00
N TYR A 48 9.39 -19.48 -3.14
CA TYR A 48 8.57 -18.36 -2.68
C TYR A 48 8.50 -17.22 -3.70
N HIS A 49 7.41 -16.43 -3.65
CA HIS A 49 7.28 -15.20 -4.43
C HIS A 49 8.12 -14.08 -3.81
N ASN A 50 8.93 -13.38 -4.61
CA ASN A 50 9.77 -12.30 -4.11
C ASN A 50 8.99 -10.96 -4.07
N TRP A 51 8.26 -10.71 -2.99
CA TRP A 51 7.43 -9.51 -2.82
C TRP A 51 8.22 -8.19 -2.74
N GLU A 52 9.48 -8.24 -2.33
CA GLU A 52 10.27 -7.06 -1.94
C GLU A 52 10.85 -6.28 -3.13
N LEU A 53 10.80 -6.83 -4.34
CA LEU A 53 11.34 -6.13 -5.50
C LEU A 53 10.50 -4.88 -5.83
N PRO A 54 11.14 -3.73 -6.12
CA PRO A 54 10.42 -2.52 -6.48
C PRO A 54 9.48 -2.72 -7.69
N GLU A 55 9.87 -3.54 -8.66
CA GLU A 55 9.08 -3.86 -9.85
C GLU A 55 7.77 -4.59 -9.57
N ASN A 56 7.61 -5.19 -8.38
CA ASN A 56 6.38 -5.89 -7.98
C ASN A 56 5.32 -4.96 -7.37
N HIS A 57 5.64 -3.68 -7.25
CA HIS A 57 4.74 -2.64 -6.79
C HIS A 57 4.30 -1.76 -7.96
N LYS A 58 3.01 -1.42 -8.00
CA LYS A 58 2.39 -0.46 -8.92
C LYS A 58 2.68 0.96 -8.46
N PHE A 59 3.96 1.34 -8.50
CA PHE A 59 4.40 2.67 -8.04
C PHE A 59 3.77 3.82 -8.83
N GLU A 60 3.48 3.63 -10.11
CA GLU A 60 2.80 4.66 -10.91
C GLU A 60 1.40 4.98 -10.37
N ASP A 61 0.63 3.96 -10.01
CA ASP A 61 -0.69 4.11 -9.38
C ASP A 61 -0.58 4.78 -8.01
N LEU A 62 0.39 4.38 -7.19
CA LEU A 62 0.66 5.01 -5.89
C LEU A 62 1.02 6.49 -6.04
N ILE A 63 1.94 6.81 -6.96
CA ILE A 63 2.40 8.19 -7.21
C ILE A 63 1.22 9.03 -7.72
N LYS A 64 0.42 8.50 -8.63
CA LYS A 64 -0.79 9.17 -9.11
C LYS A 64 -1.75 9.47 -7.95
N ASN A 65 -2.07 8.46 -7.15
CA ASN A 65 -2.96 8.62 -5.99
C ASN A 65 -2.40 9.65 -5.00
N ILE A 66 -1.11 9.62 -4.68
CA ILE A 66 -0.47 10.63 -3.81
C ILE A 66 -0.58 12.06 -4.39
N LYS A 67 -0.43 12.22 -5.71
CA LYS A 67 -0.58 13.54 -6.38
C LYS A 67 -2.02 14.04 -6.34
N ASP A 68 -2.98 13.20 -6.70
CA ASP A 68 -4.41 13.53 -6.68
C ASP A 68 -4.84 13.95 -5.25
N LEU A 69 -4.37 13.21 -4.25
CA LEU A 69 -4.53 13.54 -2.84
C LEU A 69 -3.93 14.89 -2.44
N LYS A 70 -2.72 15.22 -2.92
CA LYS A 70 -2.12 16.54 -2.68
C LYS A 70 -2.94 17.69 -3.28
N GLU A 71 -3.63 17.43 -4.38
CA GLU A 71 -4.55 18.37 -5.05
C GLU A 71 -5.94 18.43 -4.41
N GLY A 72 -6.21 17.62 -3.37
CA GLY A 72 -7.49 17.58 -2.68
C GLY A 72 -8.57 16.76 -3.38
N LYS A 73 -8.17 15.89 -4.33
CA LYS A 73 -9.08 14.97 -5.01
C LYS A 73 -9.21 13.67 -4.22
N THR A 74 -10.42 13.10 -4.24
CA THR A 74 -10.67 11.73 -3.79
C THR A 74 -9.92 10.74 -4.68
N ILE A 75 -9.37 9.68 -4.07
CA ILE A 75 -8.69 8.61 -4.79
C ILE A 75 -9.42 7.28 -4.66
N ILE A 76 -9.17 6.39 -5.60
CA ILE A 76 -9.59 4.99 -5.55
C ILE A 76 -8.40 4.16 -5.08
N HIS A 77 -8.38 3.85 -3.79
CA HIS A 77 -7.31 3.11 -3.14
C HIS A 77 -7.55 1.60 -3.27
N PRO A 78 -6.63 0.81 -3.85
CA PRO A 78 -6.79 -0.63 -3.99
C PRO A 78 -6.79 -1.34 -2.63
N ILE A 79 -7.47 -2.48 -2.54
CA ILE A 79 -7.44 -3.37 -1.38
C ILE A 79 -6.93 -4.72 -1.84
N TYR A 80 -5.67 -4.99 -1.54
CA TYR A 80 -5.01 -6.26 -1.82
C TYR A 80 -5.39 -7.35 -0.81
N ASP A 81 -5.66 -8.56 -1.29
CA ASP A 81 -5.89 -9.76 -0.49
C ASP A 81 -4.64 -10.64 -0.55
N PHE A 82 -3.84 -10.62 0.52
CA PHE A 82 -2.59 -11.39 0.62
C PHE A 82 -2.80 -12.90 0.60
N LYS A 83 -3.97 -13.41 0.98
CA LYS A 83 -4.26 -14.85 0.91
C LYS A 83 -4.55 -15.30 -0.52
N LYS A 84 -5.20 -14.43 -1.30
CA LYS A 84 -5.53 -14.69 -2.71
C LYS A 84 -4.47 -14.20 -3.68
N GLY A 85 -3.53 -13.37 -3.22
CA GLY A 85 -2.49 -12.79 -4.06
C GLY A 85 -3.03 -11.84 -5.12
N LYS A 86 -4.09 -11.07 -4.83
CA LYS A 86 -4.68 -10.13 -5.79
C LYS A 86 -5.53 -9.04 -5.15
N VAL A 87 -5.81 -7.98 -5.91
CA VAL A 87 -6.76 -6.94 -5.51
C VAL A 87 -8.18 -7.53 -5.39
N LYS A 88 -8.81 -7.36 -4.22
CA LYS A 88 -10.18 -7.83 -3.94
C LYS A 88 -11.23 -6.72 -4.00
N GLY A 89 -10.82 -5.47 -4.14
CA GLY A 89 -11.72 -4.33 -4.20
C GLY A 89 -10.97 -3.02 -4.07
N TYR A 90 -11.73 -1.94 -3.93
CA TYR A 90 -11.22 -0.59 -3.79
C TYR A 90 -12.01 0.17 -2.72
N ARG A 91 -11.40 1.17 -2.12
CA ARG A 91 -12.06 2.14 -1.23
C ARG A 91 -11.77 3.56 -1.68
N GLU A 92 -12.69 4.46 -1.41
CA GLU A 92 -12.47 5.89 -1.57
C GLU A 92 -11.71 6.44 -0.37
N ILE A 93 -10.75 7.33 -0.64
CA ILE A 93 -10.01 8.12 0.36
C ILE A 93 -10.05 9.59 -0.06
#